data_AF-A0A0W0S0T2-F1
#
_entry.id   AF-A0A0W0S0T2-F1
#
_cell.length_a   1.000
_cell.length_b   1.000
_cell.length_c   1.000
_cell.angle_alpha   90.00
_cell.angle_beta   90.00
_cell.angle_gamma   90.00
#
_symmetry.space_group_name_H-M   'P 1'
#
loop_
_entity.id
_entity.type
_entity.pdbx_description
1 polymer ?
#
loop_
_entity_poly.entity_id
_entity_poly.type
_entity_poly.pdbx_seq_one_letter_code
_entity_poly.pdbx_strand_id
1 'polypeptide(L)'
;MGIFLVIFSTLKLFHPLDFADGFEMYDIIAKRSRIYAYCYPLIELLLGLAYLSFFLPILTYLITIIILTIGAIGVIKGLQQGLDINCPCMGTVLDVPLSTVTLTEDIGMALMAFILLIMSIF
;
A
#
# COMPACT_ATOMS: atom_id res chain seq x y z
N MET A 1 -9.35 -4.77 -7.32
CA MET A 1 -7.92 -4.69 -6.96
C MET A 1 -7.14 -3.74 -7.86
N GLY A 2 -7.00 -3.98 -9.18
CA GLY A 2 -6.15 -3.15 -10.05
C GLY A 2 -6.47 -1.65 -10.08
N ILE A 3 -7.74 -1.26 -10.31
CA ILE A 3 -8.16 0.15 -10.35
C ILE A 3 -7.86 0.86 -9.02
N PHE A 4 -8.09 0.16 -7.91
CA PHE A 4 -7.87 0.70 -6.57
C PHE A 4 -6.39 0.99 -6.31
N LEU A 5 -5.51 0.05 -6.64
CA LEU A 5 -4.05 0.23 -6.56
C LEU A 5 -3.58 1.41 -7.41
N VAL A 6 -4.10 1.56 -8.63
CA VAL A 6 -3.73 2.67 -9.52
C VAL A 6 -4.16 4.02 -8.94
N ILE A 7 -5.41 4.14 -8.47
CA ILE A 7 -5.93 5.40 -7.91
C ILE A 7 -5.13 5.80 -6.67
N PHE A 8 -4.98 4.89 -5.69
CA PHE A 8 -4.29 5.18 -4.44
C PHE A 8 -2.80 5.45 -4.64
N SER A 9 -2.15 4.69 -5.52
CA SER A 9 -0.76 4.96 -5.90
C SER A 9 -0.59 6.35 -6.52
N THR A 10 -1.50 6.74 -7.42
CA THR A 10 -1.43 8.04 -8.09
C THR A 10 -1.59 9.18 -7.08
N LEU A 11 -2.50 9.04 -6.10
CA LEU A 11 -2.67 10.01 -5.02
C LEU A 11 -1.40 10.15 -4.16
N LYS A 12 -0.71 9.04 -3.86
CA LYS A 12 0.58 9.05 -3.15
C LYS A 12 1.70 9.72 -3.97
N LEU A 13 1.66 9.61 -5.31
CA LEU A 13 2.62 10.25 -6.21
C LEU A 13 2.44 11.76 -6.37
N PHE A 14 1.25 12.31 -6.11
CA PHE A 14 1.03 13.76 -6.17
C PHE A 14 1.81 14.51 -5.09
N HIS A 15 1.94 13.92 -3.89
CA HIS A 15 2.63 14.50 -2.75
C HIS A 15 3.69 13.53 -2.18
N PRO A 16 4.78 13.26 -2.93
CA PRO A 16 5.71 12.20 -2.60
C PRO A 16 6.57 12.51 -1.37
N LEU A 17 6.88 13.79 -1.10
CA LEU A 17 7.62 14.21 0.10
C LEU A 17 6.80 14.00 1.35
N ASP A 18 5.57 14.54 1.36
CA ASP A 18 4.66 14.41 2.49
C ASP A 18 4.42 12.92 2.77
N PHE A 19 4.14 12.14 1.72
CA PHE A 19 3.94 10.69 1.84
C PHE A 19 5.16 10.01 2.48
N ALA A 20 6.36 10.30 1.96
CA ALA A 20 7.59 9.70 2.49
C ALA A 20 7.80 10.03 3.98
N ASP A 21 7.50 11.25 4.40
CA ASP A 21 7.66 11.69 5.80
C ASP A 21 6.74 10.93 6.76
N GLY A 22 5.47 10.73 6.41
CA GLY A 22 4.58 9.91 7.26
C GLY A 22 4.81 8.41 7.11
N PHE A 23 5.13 7.93 5.90
CA PHE A 23 5.43 6.51 5.66
C PHE A 23 6.66 6.07 6.46
N GLU A 24 7.68 6.94 6.59
CA GLU A 24 8.86 6.73 7.42
C GLU A 24 8.55 6.57 8.91
N MET A 25 7.49 7.21 9.42
CA MET A 25 7.16 7.16 10.84
C MET A 25 6.66 5.78 11.29
N TYR A 26 5.95 5.04 10.44
CA TYR A 26 5.34 3.76 10.82
C TYR A 26 5.92 2.52 10.13
N ASP A 27 6.44 2.64 8.90
CA ASP A 27 6.95 1.49 8.17
C ASP A 27 8.41 1.17 8.55
N ILE A 28 8.68 -0.12 8.78
CA ILE A 28 9.99 -0.60 9.27
C ILE A 28 11.09 -0.38 8.22
N ILE A 29 10.75 -0.54 6.94
CA ILE A 29 11.68 -0.46 5.82
C ILE A 29 11.87 1.01 5.42
N ALA A 30 10.78 1.78 5.40
CA ALA A 30 10.83 3.21 5.13
C ALA A 30 11.66 3.97 6.16
N LYS A 31 11.53 3.62 7.46
CA LYS A 31 12.35 4.16 8.54
C LYS A 31 13.85 3.97 8.35
N ARG A 32 14.25 2.93 7.61
CA ARG A 32 15.65 2.64 7.32
C ARG A 32 16.11 3.17 5.96
N SER A 33 15.20 3.33 5.01
CA SER A 33 15.49 3.79 3.66
C SER A 33 14.36 4.67 3.13
N ARG A 34 14.59 5.98 3.16
CA ARG A 34 13.67 6.96 2.56
C ARG A 34 13.48 6.75 1.06
N ILE A 35 14.48 6.17 0.39
CA ILE A 35 14.41 5.76 -1.02
C ILE A 35 13.29 4.73 -1.22
N TYR A 36 13.13 3.78 -0.29
CA TYR A 36 12.03 2.81 -0.35
C TYR A 36 10.66 3.49 -0.27
N ALA A 37 10.52 4.54 0.57
CA ALA A 37 9.30 5.31 0.68
C ALA A 37 8.90 5.98 -0.65
N TYR A 38 9.86 6.54 -1.39
CA TYR A 38 9.60 7.09 -2.73
C TYR A 38 9.32 6.04 -3.80
N CYS A 39 9.93 4.85 -3.69
CA CYS A 39 9.69 3.76 -4.64
C CYS A 39 8.36 3.05 -4.41
N TYR A 40 7.81 3.08 -3.19
CA TYR A 40 6.60 2.32 -2.85
C TYR A 40 5.38 2.67 -3.71
N PRO A 41 5.02 3.96 -3.92
CA PRO A 41 3.90 4.32 -4.79
C PRO A 41 4.11 3.83 -6.24
N LEU A 42 5.33 3.93 -6.76
CA LEU A 42 5.68 3.41 -8.09
C LEU A 42 5.44 1.91 -8.21
N ILE A 43 5.79 1.13 -7.16
CA ILE A 43 5.58 -0.32 -7.16
C ILE A 43 4.08 -0.65 -7.14
N GLU A 44 3.28 0.06 -6.34
CA GLU A 44 1.82 -0.10 -6.34
C GLU A 44 1.18 0.25 -7.69
N LEU A 45 1.71 1.28 -8.38
CA LEU A 45 1.24 1.68 -9.70
C LEU A 45 1.46 0.56 -10.71
N LEU A 46 2.68 0.01 -10.73
CA LEU A 46 3.06 -1.08 -11.63
C LEU A 46 2.22 -2.34 -11.36
N LEU A 47 1.98 -2.66 -10.09
CA LEU A 47 1.09 -3.76 -9.71
C LEU A 47 -0.35 -3.52 -10.17
N GLY A 48 -0.88 -2.31 -9.97
CA GLY A 48 -2.21 -1.94 -10.44
C GLY A 48 -2.37 -2.06 -11.96
N LEU A 49 -1.37 -1.62 -12.72
CA LEU A 49 -1.31 -1.78 -14.17
C LEU A 49 -1.18 -3.24 -14.60
N ALA A 50 -0.39 -4.05 -13.87
CA ALA A 50 -0.26 -5.49 -14.13
C ALA A 50 -1.59 -6.22 -13.90
N TYR A 51 -2.34 -5.85 -12.86
CA TYR A 51 -3.70 -6.35 -12.62
C TYR A 51 -4.68 -5.94 -13.74
N LEU A 52 -4.59 -4.72 -14.27
CA LEU A 52 -5.46 -4.26 -15.37
C LEU A 52 -5.12 -4.93 -16.69
N SER A 53 -3.83 -5.16 -16.95
CA SER A 53 -3.32 -5.73 -18.20
C SER A 53 -3.33 -7.26 -18.21
N PHE A 54 -3.70 -7.91 -17.10
CA PHE A 54 -3.58 -9.36 -16.90
C PHE A 54 -2.19 -9.91 -17.23
N PHE A 55 -1.15 -9.10 -17.01
CA PHE A 55 0.22 -9.44 -17.38
C PHE A 55 0.88 -10.27 -16.27
N LEU A 56 1.08 -11.58 -16.53
CA LEU A 56 1.65 -12.56 -15.58
C LEU A 56 0.92 -12.56 -14.21
N PRO A 57 -0.36 -12.96 -14.15
CA PRO A 57 -1.20 -12.84 -12.97
C PRO A 57 -0.61 -13.53 -11.73
N ILE A 58 -0.01 -14.72 -11.89
CA ILE A 58 0.63 -15.47 -10.80
C ILE A 58 1.74 -14.66 -10.12
N LEU A 59 2.59 -14.00 -10.92
CA LEU A 59 3.69 -13.20 -10.40
C LEU A 59 3.15 -11.94 -9.71
N THR A 60 2.16 -11.29 -10.32
CA THR A 60 1.51 -10.09 -9.77
C THR A 60 0.87 -10.38 -8.41
N TYR A 61 0.17 -11.51 -8.27
CA TYR A 61 -0.48 -11.89 -7.01
C TYR A 61 0.55 -12.15 -5.91
N LEU A 62 1.63 -12.86 -6.23
CA LEU A 62 2.67 -13.18 -5.27
C LEU A 62 3.38 -11.91 -4.76
N ILE A 63 3.74 -10.99 -5.66
CA ILE A 63 4.36 -9.71 -5.29
C ILE A 63 3.38 -8.85 -4.48
N THR A 64 2.10 -8.80 -4.88
CA THR A 64 1.07 -8.03 -4.19
C THR A 64 0.86 -8.51 -2.76
N ILE A 65 0.82 -9.82 -2.53
CA ILE A 65 0.70 -10.39 -1.19
C ILE A 65 1.91 -10.01 -0.32
N ILE A 66 3.12 -10.10 -0.87
CA ILE A 66 4.34 -9.74 -0.11
C ILE A 66 4.29 -8.27 0.29
N ILE A 67 3.99 -7.38 -0.64
CA ILE A 67 3.99 -5.93 -0.40
C ILE A 67 2.86 -5.52 0.54
N LEU A 68 1.65 -6.02 0.35
CA LEU A 68 0.51 -5.75 1.24
C LEU A 68 0.76 -6.30 2.65
N THR A 69 1.38 -7.49 2.78
CA THR A 69 1.69 -8.05 4.10
C THR A 69 2.71 -7.19 4.85
N ILE A 70 3.75 -6.72 4.16
CA ILE A 70 4.74 -5.80 4.74
C ILE A 70 4.07 -4.48 5.16
N GLY A 71 3.26 -3.89 4.27
CA GLY A 71 2.52 -2.66 4.55
C GLY A 71 1.58 -2.80 5.74
N ALA A 72 0.80 -3.90 5.79
CA ALA A 72 -0.11 -4.20 6.90
C ALA A 72 0.63 -4.32 8.24
N ILE A 73 1.80 -4.98 8.27
CA ILE A 73 2.64 -5.05 9.48
C ILE A 73 3.12 -3.66 9.88
N GLY A 74 3.50 -2.81 8.92
CA GLY A 74 3.88 -1.41 9.15
C GLY A 74 2.74 -0.61 9.78
N VAL A 75 1.53 -0.70 9.23
CA VAL A 75 0.34 0.00 9.74
C VAL A 75 -0.04 -0.49 11.15
N ILE A 76 -0.01 -1.80 11.40
CA ILE A 76 -0.28 -2.36 12.74
C ILE A 76 0.73 -1.83 13.76
N LYS A 77 2.01 -1.77 13.41
CA LYS A 77 3.04 -1.18 14.30
C LYS A 77 2.84 0.31 14.52
N GLY A 78 2.48 1.06 13.48
CA GLY A 78 2.14 2.49 13.60
C GLY A 78 0.99 2.72 14.57
N LEU A 79 -0.09 1.95 14.43
CA LEU A 79 -1.24 1.97 15.34
C LEU A 79 -0.85 1.62 16.79
N GLN A 80 -0.01 0.59 16.99
CA GLN A 80 0.47 0.20 18.32
C GLN A 80 1.37 1.24 18.98
N GLN A 81 2.06 2.06 18.20
CA GLN A 81 2.92 3.13 18.71
C GLN A 81 2.15 4.39 19.12
N GLY A 82 0.82 4.41 19.01
CA GLY A 82 -0.01 5.57 19.37
C GLY A 82 0.34 6.80 18.55
N LEU A 83 0.88 6.57 17.37
CA LEU A 83 1.35 7.57 16.44
C LEU A 83 0.11 8.21 15.80
N ASP A 84 -0.31 9.37 16.34
CA ASP A 84 -1.31 10.29 15.76
C ASP A 84 -0.70 10.94 14.49
N ILE A 85 -0.43 10.12 13.47
CA ILE A 85 0.15 10.57 12.22
C ILE A 85 -1.02 11.02 11.36
N ASN A 86 -1.15 12.33 11.18
CA ASN A 86 -1.89 12.88 10.04
C ASN A 86 -1.35 12.20 8.79
N CYS A 87 -2.15 11.31 8.20
CA CYS A 87 -1.67 10.38 7.20
C CYS A 87 -1.37 11.12 5.89
N PRO A 88 -0.13 11.08 5.39
CA PRO A 88 0.19 11.76 4.15
C PRO A 88 -0.02 10.90 2.89
N CYS A 89 -0.66 9.74 3.02
CA CYS A 89 -1.06 8.88 1.89
C CYS A 89 -2.15 9.48 1.01
N MET A 90 -2.92 10.43 1.55
CA MET A 90 -3.95 11.20 0.84
C MET A 90 -3.47 12.65 0.82
N GLY A 91 -2.54 12.96 -0.09
CA GLY A 91 -1.89 14.28 -0.16
C GLY A 91 -2.90 15.41 0.02
N THR A 92 -2.68 16.24 1.06
CA THR A 92 -3.16 17.61 1.34
C THR A 92 -4.58 18.07 0.92
N VAL A 93 -5.44 17.21 0.38
CA VAL A 93 -6.73 17.55 -0.26
C VAL A 93 -7.89 16.84 0.44
N LEU A 94 -7.61 15.78 1.20
CA LEU A 94 -8.59 14.99 1.94
C LEU A 94 -8.02 14.69 3.34
N ASP A 95 -8.39 15.51 4.32
CA ASP A 95 -8.20 15.30 5.77
C ASP A 95 -8.91 14.02 6.24
N VAL A 96 -8.47 12.86 5.78
CA VAL A 96 -8.95 11.57 6.28
C VAL A 96 -7.91 11.04 7.25
N PRO A 97 -8.24 10.91 8.54
CA PRO A 97 -7.33 10.28 9.50
C PRO A 97 -6.95 8.88 8.98
N LEU A 98 -5.74 8.41 9.29
CA LEU A 98 -5.34 6.99 9.17
C LEU A 98 -6.33 6.18 10.00
N SER A 99 -7.45 5.85 9.39
CA SER A 99 -8.63 5.38 10.07
C SER A 99 -8.63 3.85 9.99
N THR A 100 -9.39 3.25 10.89
CA THR A 100 -9.79 1.83 10.84
C THR A 100 -10.28 1.42 9.45
N VAL A 101 -10.78 2.37 8.64
CA VAL A 101 -11.19 2.18 7.24
C VAL A 101 -10.04 1.78 6.31
N THR A 102 -8.89 2.48 6.32
CA THR A 102 -7.74 2.14 5.45
C THR A 102 -7.10 0.81 5.84
N LEU A 103 -7.07 0.48 7.13
CA LEU A 103 -6.62 -0.83 7.60
C LEU A 103 -7.56 -1.95 7.10
N THR A 104 -8.87 -1.70 7.14
CA THR A 104 -9.88 -2.65 6.65
C THR A 104 -9.80 -2.84 5.13
N GLU A 105 -9.48 -1.79 4.38
CA GLU A 105 -9.22 -1.87 2.94
C GLU A 105 -7.97 -2.68 2.60
N ASP A 106 -6.83 -2.40 3.24
CA ASP A 106 -5.59 -3.17 3.00
C ASP A 106 -5.74 -4.65 3.35
N ILE A 107 -6.41 -4.95 4.47
CA ILE A 107 -6.74 -6.33 4.85
C ILE A 107 -7.69 -6.97 3.83
N GLY A 108 -8.73 -6.25 3.40
CA GLY A 108 -9.67 -6.74 2.39
C GLY A 108 -9.00 -7.03 1.05
N MET A 109 -8.10 -6.15 0.62
CA MET A 109 -7.29 -6.32 -0.58
C MET A 109 -6.33 -7.50 -0.46
N ALA A 110 -5.65 -7.66 0.66
CA ALA A 110 -4.76 -8.80 0.91
C ALA A 110 -5.54 -10.13 0.88
N LEU A 111 -6.73 -10.17 1.48
CA LEU A 111 -7.61 -11.34 1.51
C LEU A 111 -8.13 -11.68 0.10
N MET A 112 -8.53 -10.67 -0.69
CA MET A 112 -8.90 -10.86 -2.09
C MET A 112 -7.73 -11.38 -2.94
N ALA A 113 -6.52 -10.84 -2.77
CA ALA A 113 -5.33 -11.31 -3.47
C ALA A 113 -4.99 -12.76 -3.12
N PHE A 114 -5.14 -13.14 -1.85
CA PHE A 114 -4.93 -14.51 -1.38
C PHE A 114 -5.93 -15.50 -1.98
N ILE A 115 -7.22 -15.14 -2.06
CA ILE A 115 -8.25 -15.95 -2.72
C ILE A 115 -7.94 -16.12 -4.21
N LEU A 116 -7.56 -15.03 -4.90
CA LEU A 116 -7.18 -15.08 -6.32
C LEU A 116 -5.95 -15.96 -6.56
N LEU A 117 -4.97 -15.97 -5.65
CA LEU A 117 -3.81 -16.85 -5.72
C LEU A 117 -4.22 -18.32 -5.57
N ILE A 118 -5.05 -18.65 -4.58
CA ILE A 118 -5.56 -20.01 -4.38
C ILE A 118 -6.35 -20.49 -5.60
N MET A 119 -7.26 -19.66 -6.13
CA MET A 119 -8.03 -19.98 -7.34
C MET A 119 -7.18 -20.05 -8.61
N SER A 120 -6.02 -19.41 -8.65
CA SER A 120 -5.10 -19.50 -9.79
C SER A 120 -4.20 -20.73 -9.75
N ILE A 121 -4.04 -21.35 -8.57
CA ILE A 121 -3.20 -22.55 -8.37
C ILE A 121 -4.02 -23.84 -8.50
N PHE A 122 -5.31 -23.81 -8.13
CA PHE A 122 -6.23 -24.96 -8.14
C PHE A 122 -7.22 -24.86 -9.31
#